data_AF-A0A3M1R1N5-F1
#
_entry.id   AF-A0A3M1R1N5-F1
#
_cell.length_a   1.000
_cell.length_b   1.000
_cell.length_c   1.000
_cell.angle_alpha   90.00
_cell.angle_beta   90.00
_cell.angle_gamma   90.00
#
_symmetry.space_group_name_H-M   'P 1'
#
loop_
_entity.id
_entity.type
_entity.pdbx_description
1 polymer ?
#
loop_
_entity_poly.entity_id
_entity_poly.type
_entity_poly.pdbx_seq_one_letter_code
_entity_poly.pdbx_strand_id
1 'polypeptide(L)' 'MVTGKEKQVMAEEAQERPRKLSPNLRGTRAKVGKVAPASGLFRCEKCGTEVPLKKGAIVPLCPHCKKGLSFIIIAE' A
#
# COMPACT_ATOMS: atom_id res chain seq x y z
N MET A 1 27.99 7.99 38.23
CA MET A 1 26.82 7.13 38.50
C MET A 1 25.61 7.79 37.86
N VAL A 2 24.98 7.07 36.91
CA VAL A 2 23.55 7.06 36.47
C VAL A 2 22.87 8.42 36.18
N THR A 3 22.09 8.69 35.13
CA THR A 3 21.56 7.98 33.95
C THR A 3 20.65 8.96 33.20
N GLY A 4 20.38 8.71 31.92
CA GLY A 4 19.12 9.10 31.26
C GLY A 4 19.30 10.27 30.29
N LYS A 5 19.57 10.09 28.99
CA LYS A 5 18.81 9.32 27.98
C LYS A 5 17.39 9.90 27.81
N GLU A 6 17.35 11.11 27.27
CA GLU A 6 16.13 11.75 26.80
C GLU A 6 15.56 10.97 25.62
N LYS A 7 14.26 10.70 25.73
CA LYS A 7 13.51 9.76 24.92
C LYS A 7 13.11 10.38 23.60
N GLN A 8 13.26 9.58 22.56
CA GLN A 8 12.53 9.67 21.30
C GLN A 8 11.03 9.64 21.56
N VAL A 9 10.29 10.58 20.95
CA VAL A 9 8.95 10.31 20.40
C VAL A 9 8.73 11.26 19.22
N MET A 10 8.97 10.77 17.99
CA MET A 10 8.43 11.37 16.78
C MET A 10 7.69 10.27 16.02
N ALA A 11 6.44 10.08 16.41
CA ALA A 11 5.47 9.29 15.67
C ALA A 11 4.31 10.24 15.36
N GLU A 12 4.30 10.79 14.15
CA GLU A 12 3.12 11.20 13.38
C GLU A 12 3.57 12.18 12.30
N GLU A 13 3.89 11.64 11.13
CA GLU A 13 3.66 12.40 9.91
C GLU A 13 3.12 11.43 8.86
N ALA A 14 1.84 11.13 9.04
CA ALA A 14 1.03 10.42 8.08
C ALA A 14 0.84 11.32 6.86
N GLN A 15 1.66 11.05 5.86
CA GLN A 15 1.19 10.83 4.49
C GLN A 15 0.75 12.07 3.69
N GLU A 16 1.59 13.09 3.56
CA GLU A 16 1.55 14.02 2.43
C GLU A 16 2.96 14.30 1.89
N ARG A 17 3.55 13.31 1.22
CA ARG A 17 4.67 13.56 0.32
C ARG A 17 4.25 13.14 -1.09
N PRO A 18 4.32 14.03 -2.10
CA PRO A 18 4.20 13.65 -3.49
C PRO A 18 5.43 12.80 -3.81
N ARG A 19 5.35 11.51 -3.50
CA ARG A 19 6.44 10.56 -3.73
C ARG A 19 6.52 10.35 -5.23
N LYS A 20 7.53 11.00 -5.81
CA LYS A 20 8.18 10.65 -7.07
C LYS A 20 7.90 9.18 -7.38
N LEU A 21 7.15 8.95 -8.45
CA LEU A 21 6.80 7.63 -8.96
C LEU A 21 8.10 6.95 -9.39
N SER A 22 8.77 6.24 -8.48
CA SER A 22 9.91 5.41 -8.83
C SER A 22 9.41 4.37 -9.86
N PRO A 23 10.12 4.17 -10.98
CA PRO A 23 9.67 3.30 -12.09
C PRO A 23 9.65 1.79 -11.77
N ASN A 24 9.75 1.39 -10.50
CA ASN A 24 9.58 0.01 -10.04
C ASN A 24 8.35 -0.07 -9.13
N LEU A 25 7.17 -0.22 -9.73
CA LEU A 25 5.90 -0.35 -9.00
C LEU A 25 5.66 -1.75 -8.42
N ARG A 26 6.47 -2.75 -8.79
CA ARG A 26 6.48 -4.09 -8.17
C ARG A 26 6.75 -4.00 -6.67
N GLY A 27 5.86 -4.58 -5.87
CA GLY A 27 5.93 -4.52 -4.40
C GLY A 27 5.26 -3.28 -3.78
N THR A 28 4.68 -2.39 -4.59
CA THR A 28 3.90 -1.26 -4.08
C THR A 28 2.60 -1.77 -3.46
N ARG A 29 2.31 -1.28 -2.24
CA ARG A 29 1.06 -1.59 -1.54
C ARG A 29 0.02 -0.54 -1.87
N ALA A 30 -1.11 -0.99 -2.41
CA ALA A 30 -2.29 -0.16 -2.64
C ALA A 30 -3.38 -0.51 -1.63
N LYS A 31 -3.91 0.50 -0.95
CA LYS A 31 -5.01 0.34 0.00
C LYS A 31 -6.35 0.45 -0.72
N VAL A 32 -7.35 -0.28 -0.24
CA VAL A 32 -8.74 -0.16 -0.69
C VAL A 32 -9.21 1.29 -0.56
N GLY A 33 -9.95 1.76 -1.56
CA GLY A 33 -10.46 3.13 -1.62
C GLY A 33 -9.42 4.18 -2.01
N LYS A 34 -8.14 3.79 -2.17
CA LYS A 34 -7.12 4.65 -2.79
C LYS A 34 -7.00 4.38 -4.28
N VAL A 35 -6.38 5.31 -4.97
CA VAL A 35 -6.07 5.22 -6.39
C VAL A 35 -4.94 4.20 -6.62
N ALA A 36 -5.13 3.29 -7.57
CA ALA A 36 -4.14 2.33 -8.00
C ALA A 36 -2.95 3.07 -8.66
N PRO A 37 -1.71 2.89 -8.14
CA PRO A 37 -0.56 3.66 -8.61
C PRO A 37 -0.04 3.19 -9.98
N ALA A 38 -0.37 1.96 -10.39
CA ALA A 38 -0.10 1.39 -11.70
C ALA A 38 -1.25 0.52 -12.19
N SER A 39 -1.24 0.24 -13.49
CA SER A 39 -2.07 -0.81 -14.11
C SER A 39 -1.35 -2.13 -13.90
N GLY A 40 -2.06 -3.20 -13.62
CA GLY A 40 -1.44 -4.50 -13.46
C GLY A 40 -2.24 -5.45 -12.59
N LEU A 41 -1.59 -6.54 -12.16
CA LEU A 41 -2.16 -7.53 -11.25
C LEU A 41 -1.84 -7.18 -9.80
N PHE A 42 -2.90 -7.01 -9.02
CA PHE A 42 -2.86 -6.70 -7.60
C PHE A 42 -3.25 -7.92 -6.80
N ARG A 43 -2.36 -8.40 -5.94
CA ARG A 43 -2.61 -9.55 -5.08
C ARG A 43 -3.03 -9.10 -3.70
N CYS A 44 -4.18 -9.58 -3.22
CA CYS A 44 -4.65 -9.32 -1.86
C CYS A 44 -3.70 -9.93 -0.84
N GLU A 45 -3.18 -9.14 0.10
CA GLU A 45 -2.28 -9.66 1.15
C GLU A 45 -2.96 -10.64 2.10
N LYS A 46 -4.30 -10.60 2.17
CA LYS A 46 -5.06 -11.40 3.14
C LYS A 46 -5.40 -12.81 2.65
N CYS A 47 -5.80 -12.93 1.39
CA CYS A 47 -6.29 -14.19 0.82
C CYS A 47 -5.50 -14.63 -0.40
N GLY A 48 -4.58 -13.80 -0.90
CA GLY A 48 -3.79 -14.11 -2.08
C GLY A 48 -4.53 -14.00 -3.41
N THR A 49 -5.81 -13.60 -3.43
CA THR A 49 -6.57 -13.36 -4.67
C THR A 49 -5.93 -12.26 -5.51
N GLU A 50 -5.80 -12.52 -6.80
CA GLU A 50 -5.27 -11.59 -7.79
C GLU A 50 -6.42 -10.84 -8.48
N VAL A 51 -6.32 -9.53 -8.53
CA VAL A 51 -7.31 -8.63 -9.13
C VAL A 51 -6.59 -7.73 -10.13
N PRO A 52 -6.97 -7.75 -11.41
CA PRO A 52 -6.44 -6.79 -12.37
C PRO A 52 -7.02 -5.40 -12.10
N LEU A 53 -6.16 -4.40 -11.92
CA LEU A 53 -6.57 -3.00 -11.76
C LEU A 53 -5.86 -2.13 -12.79
N LYS A 54 -6.51 -1.04 -13.18
CA LYS A 54 -5.94 -0.02 -14.06
C LYS A 54 -5.33 1.10 -13.23
N LYS A 55 -4.24 1.70 -13.70
CA LYS A 55 -3.65 2.91 -13.14
C LYS A 55 -4.72 3.99 -13.07
N GLY A 56 -4.82 4.67 -11.93
CA GLY A 56 -5.85 5.70 -11.74
C GLY A 56 -7.21 5.17 -11.32
N ALA A 57 -7.46 3.85 -11.35
CA ALA A 57 -8.71 3.28 -10.85
C ALA A 57 -8.71 3.21 -9.31
N ILE A 58 -9.89 3.26 -8.70
CA ILE A 58 -10.06 3.06 -7.26
C ILE A 58 -9.87 1.57 -6.95
N VAL A 59 -8.98 1.25 -6.02
CA VAL A 59 -8.75 -0.12 -5.56
C VAL A 59 -10.02 -0.63 -4.85
N PRO A 60 -10.73 -1.62 -5.41
CA PRO A 60 -11.94 -2.14 -4.80
C PRO A 60 -11.60 -3.03 -3.60
N LEU A 61 -12.61 -3.29 -2.75
CA LEU A 61 -12.53 -4.34 -1.75
C LEU A 61 -12.26 -5.69 -2.43
N CYS A 62 -11.53 -6.57 -1.74
CA CYS A 62 -11.28 -7.91 -2.26
C CYS A 62 -12.60 -8.67 -2.49
N PRO A 63 -12.92 -9.09 -3.73
CA PRO A 63 -14.18 -9.77 -4.02
C PRO A 63 -14.27 -11.14 -3.32
N HIS A 64 -13.13 -11.80 -3.12
CA HIS A 64 -13.05 -13.12 -2.49
C HIS A 64 -13.23 -13.07 -0.97
N CYS A 65 -12.35 -12.36 -0.25
CA CYS A 65 -12.38 -12.36 1.22
C CYS A 65 -13.20 -11.23 1.84
N LYS A 66 -13.56 -10.19 1.07
CA LYS A 66 -14.26 -8.96 1.49
C LYS A 66 -13.67 -8.22 2.71
N LYS A 67 -12.53 -8.68 3.21
CA LYS A 67 -11.81 -8.17 4.40
C LYS A 67 -10.38 -7.73 4.07
N GLY A 68 -9.93 -7.92 2.85
CA GLY A 68 -8.61 -7.50 2.39
C GLY A 68 -8.61 -6.01 2.10
N LEU A 69 -7.92 -5.24 2.93
CA LEU A 69 -7.80 -3.78 2.82
C LEU A 69 -6.54 -3.32 2.08
N SER A 70 -5.64 -4.27 1.78
CA SER A 70 -4.33 -4.01 1.19
C SER A 70 -4.05 -5.01 0.07
N PHE A 71 -3.50 -4.49 -1.02
CA PHE A 71 -3.09 -5.25 -2.20
C PHE A 71 -1.64 -4.91 -2.57
N ILE A 72 -0.89 -5.91 -3.04
CA ILE A 72 0.48 -5.75 -3.55
C ILE A 72 0.46 -5.90 -5.06
N ILE A 73 1.12 -5.00 -5.77
CA ILE A 73 1.33 -5.14 -7.22
C ILE A 73 2.39 -6.21 -7.47
N ILE A 74 2.00 -7.25 -8.20
CA ILE A 74 2.88 -8.38 -8.54
C ILE A 74 3.31 -8.37 -10.02
N ALA A 75 2.50 -7.78 -10.90
CA ALA A 75 2.82 -7.59 -12.32
C ALA A 75 2.21 -6.27 -12.82
N GLU A 76 2.88 -5.64 -13.79
CA GLU A 76 2.40 -4.45 -14.53
C GLU A 76 1.89 -4.89 -15.90
#